data_AF-A0A1U0FYF5-F1
#
_entry.id   AF-A0A1U0FYF5-F1
#
_cell.length_a   1.000
_cell.length_b   1.000
_cell.length_c   1.000
_cell.angle_alpha   90.00
_cell.angle_beta   90.00
_cell.angle_gamma   90.00
#
_symmetry.space_group_name_H-M   'P 1'
#
loop_
_entity.id
_entity.type
_entity.pdbx_description
1 polymer ?
#
loop_
_entity_poly.entity_id
_entity_poly.type
_entity_poly.pdbx_seq_one_letter_code
_entity_poly.pdbx_strand_id
1 'polypeptide(L)'
;MNNRVTVLVTVTGADKPGVTSVLMGVLSRHGVDLLNVEQVVIRGKLTLGVLVKAQGRSDAVEALQDELEEAMHTLGFDVDVEFGGDSSVIKDPSTHTIVVLGRPVTARAFGAVARELAALGINIDLIRGIADYPVTGLELRVTVPQNRLTDVDLHTAMAQVATDEPVDIAVEHSSLDRRAKRLIVFDVDSTLIQGEVIEMLADRAGAREQVAAITEAAMRGELDFAQSLHQRVATLAGLPESVLEDVADELVLTPGARTTIRTLRRLGYSCGVVSGGFRQVIDPLAHELALDFVAANVLEIVDGKLTGRVIGEVVDRPGKAKALRQFAYEAGVPLAQTVAVGDGANDIDMLSAAGLGVAFNAKPALRKVADASVSQPYLDVVLFILGITRAEIEAADAVDGGVRRVDIPDD
;
A
#
# COMPACT_ATOMS: atom_id res chain seq x y z
N MET A 1 47.86 -26.15 -1.40
CA MET A 1 46.76 -25.26 -1.82
C MET A 1 45.74 -25.25 -0.70
N ASN A 2 45.31 -24.08 -0.24
CA ASN A 2 44.29 -23.93 0.81
C ASN A 2 42.97 -24.50 0.29
N ASN A 3 42.72 -25.80 0.54
CA ASN A 3 41.43 -26.41 0.27
C ASN A 3 40.45 -25.82 1.26
N ARG A 4 39.62 -24.88 0.81
CA ARG A 4 38.57 -24.27 1.62
C ARG A 4 37.22 -24.67 1.08
N VAL A 5 36.30 -24.98 1.98
CA VAL A 5 34.95 -25.44 1.67
C VAL A 5 33.94 -24.48 2.27
N THR A 6 32.78 -24.40 1.63
CA THR A 6 31.62 -23.71 2.18
C THR A 6 30.96 -24.61 3.22
N VAL A 7 30.51 -24.01 4.32
CA VAL A 7 29.79 -24.69 5.41
C VAL A 7 28.56 -23.87 5.76
N LEU A 8 27.39 -24.48 5.75
CA LEU A 8 26.16 -23.87 6.25
C LEU A 8 25.89 -24.41 7.65
N VAL A 9 25.77 -23.52 8.62
CA VAL A 9 25.40 -23.84 10.01
C VAL A 9 24.01 -23.29 10.27
N THR A 10 23.06 -24.16 10.58
CA THR A 10 21.67 -23.78 10.87
C THR A 10 21.34 -24.13 12.32
N VAL A 11 21.07 -23.12 13.15
CA VAL A 11 20.74 -23.27 14.56
C VAL A 11 19.26 -22.97 14.79
N THR A 12 18.55 -23.89 15.44
CA THR A 12 17.11 -23.73 15.76
C THR A 12 16.79 -24.08 17.21
N GLY A 13 15.88 -23.33 17.84
CA GLY A 13 15.53 -23.57 19.23
C GLY A 13 14.71 -22.45 19.88
N ALA A 14 14.56 -22.52 21.21
CA ALA A 14 13.93 -21.45 21.98
C ALA A 14 14.91 -20.30 22.18
N ASP A 15 14.54 -19.08 21.78
CA ASP A 15 15.40 -17.90 21.79
C ASP A 15 15.91 -17.56 23.20
N LYS A 16 17.19 -17.21 23.29
CA LYS A 16 17.90 -16.85 24.53
C LYS A 16 19.02 -15.85 24.21
N PRO A 17 19.33 -14.91 25.12
CA PRO A 17 20.50 -14.05 24.97
C PRO A 17 21.80 -14.84 24.84
N GLY A 18 22.70 -14.40 23.97
CA GLY A 18 24.07 -14.91 23.87
C GLY A 18 24.30 -16.06 22.88
N VAL A 19 23.25 -16.64 22.28
CA VAL A 19 23.39 -17.76 21.32
C VAL A 19 24.31 -17.41 20.15
N THR A 20 24.05 -16.27 19.51
CA THR A 20 24.89 -15.75 18.41
C THR A 20 26.34 -15.55 18.86
N SER A 21 26.56 -15.07 20.09
CA SER A 21 27.92 -14.87 20.62
C SER A 21 28.67 -16.18 20.82
N VAL A 22 28.00 -17.22 21.33
CA VAL A 22 28.62 -18.53 21.54
C VAL A 22 28.96 -19.18 20.19
N LEU A 23 28.04 -19.12 19.23
CA LEU A 23 28.26 -19.63 17.88
C LEU A 23 29.48 -18.95 17.22
N MET A 24 29.54 -17.62 17.26
CA MET A 24 30.68 -16.87 16.70
C MET A 24 31.98 -17.17 17.45
N GLY A 25 31.92 -17.42 18.76
CA GLY A 25 33.06 -17.86 19.57
C GLY A 25 33.64 -19.20 19.07
N VAL A 26 32.79 -20.19 18.82
CA VAL A 26 33.21 -21.47 18.22
C VAL A 26 33.83 -21.25 16.85
N LEU A 27 33.09 -20.61 15.94
CA LEU A 27 33.53 -20.35 14.56
C LEU A 27 34.88 -19.63 14.51
N SER A 28 35.13 -18.66 15.40
CA SER A 28 36.39 -17.92 15.44
C SER A 28 37.62 -18.78 15.76
N ARG A 29 37.47 -19.83 16.57
CA ARG A 29 38.57 -20.74 16.94
C ARG A 29 39.05 -21.59 15.77
N HIS A 30 38.17 -21.82 14.79
CA HIS A 30 38.45 -22.58 13.57
C HIS A 30 38.92 -21.71 12.39
N GLY A 31 39.07 -20.39 12.59
CA GLY A 31 39.55 -19.47 11.56
C GLY A 31 38.66 -19.43 10.31
N VAL A 32 37.35 -19.52 10.50
CA VAL A 32 36.37 -19.45 9.40
C VAL A 32 36.12 -18.00 8.99
N ASP A 33 35.76 -17.78 7.72
CA ASP A 33 35.28 -16.47 7.24
C ASP A 33 33.76 -16.52 7.07
N LEU A 34 33.05 -15.48 7.53
CA LEU A 34 31.61 -15.36 7.31
C LEU A 34 31.32 -14.96 5.86
N LEU A 35 30.38 -15.66 5.22
CA LEU A 35 29.85 -15.32 3.90
C LEU A 35 28.45 -14.70 4.01
N ASN A 36 27.61 -15.21 4.91
CA ASN A 36 26.27 -14.71 5.18
C ASN A 36 25.81 -15.06 6.61
N VAL A 37 25.00 -14.18 7.21
CA VAL A 37 24.31 -14.44 8.47
C VAL A 37 22.87 -13.97 8.36
N GLU A 38 21.93 -14.87 8.60
CA GLU A 38 20.50 -14.58 8.65
C GLU A 38 19.92 -15.06 9.97
N GLN A 39 19.21 -14.18 10.67
CA GLN A 39 18.59 -14.50 11.96
C GLN A 39 17.16 -14.00 12.02
N VAL A 40 16.26 -14.86 12.49
CA VAL A 40 14.87 -14.48 12.79
C VAL A 40 14.43 -15.09 14.11
N VAL A 41 13.66 -14.32 14.88
CA VAL A 41 12.99 -14.80 16.09
C VAL A 41 11.49 -14.63 15.93
N ILE A 42 10.75 -15.73 15.90
CA ILE A 42 9.29 -15.73 15.77
C ILE A 42 8.69 -16.32 17.04
N ARG A 43 7.98 -15.50 17.81
CA ARG A 43 7.31 -15.93 19.06
C ARG A 43 8.24 -16.68 20.03
N GLY A 44 9.48 -16.20 20.16
CA GLY A 44 10.50 -16.81 21.05
C GLY A 44 11.14 -18.08 20.48
N LYS A 45 10.97 -18.38 19.19
CA LYS A 45 11.71 -19.42 18.48
C LYS A 45 12.75 -18.78 17.56
N LEU A 46 14.01 -19.12 17.77
CA LEU A 46 15.14 -18.63 17.00
C LEU A 46 15.42 -19.58 15.82
N THR A 47 15.71 -19.01 14.66
CA THR A 47 16.39 -19.66 13.55
C THR A 47 17.56 -18.76 13.14
N LEU A 48 18.77 -19.31 13.15
CA LEU A 48 20.01 -18.62 12.82
C LEU A 48 20.78 -19.45 11.78
N GLY A 49 20.83 -18.94 10.55
CA GLY A 49 21.62 -19.50 9.46
C GLY A 49 22.94 -18.73 9.31
N VAL A 50 24.06 -19.45 9.28
CA VAL A 50 25.39 -18.88 9.10
C VAL A 50 26.10 -19.64 7.99
N LEU A 51 26.34 -18.97 6.86
CA LEU A 51 27.15 -19.50 5.78
C LEU A 51 28.59 -19.03 5.98
N VAL A 52 29.53 -19.97 6.07
CA VAL A 52 30.95 -19.70 6.29
C VAL A 52 31.83 -20.39 5.27
N LYS A 53 33.07 -19.90 5.16
CA LYS A 53 34.15 -20.57 4.45
C LYS A 53 35.15 -21.11 5.46
N ALA A 54 35.30 -22.42 5.54
CA ALA A 54 36.17 -23.10 6.50
C ALA A 54 37.33 -23.85 5.80
N GLN A 55 38.23 -24.43 6.59
CA GLN A 55 39.25 -25.34 6.06
C GLN A 55 38.59 -26.68 5.67
N GLY A 56 38.89 -27.18 4.48
CA GLY A 56 38.31 -28.39 3.91
C GLY A 56 39.13 -29.66 4.11
N ARG A 57 39.93 -29.74 5.18
CA ARG A 57 40.58 -30.99 5.58
C ARG A 57 39.62 -31.78 6.47
N SER A 58 39.56 -33.11 6.32
CA SER A 58 38.61 -33.97 7.08
C SER A 58 38.66 -33.74 8.58
N ASP A 59 39.87 -33.65 9.14
CA ASP A 59 40.07 -33.44 10.58
C ASP A 59 39.59 -32.07 11.07
N ALA A 60 39.78 -31.02 10.27
CA ALA A 60 39.28 -29.69 10.58
C ALA A 60 37.75 -29.58 10.43
N VAL A 61 37.19 -30.31 9.47
CA VAL A 61 35.74 -30.41 9.24
C VAL A 61 35.05 -31.11 10.41
N GLU A 62 35.55 -32.27 10.81
CA GLU A 62 35.04 -33.05 11.96
C GLU A 62 35.15 -32.23 13.25
N ALA A 63 36.31 -31.61 13.53
CA ALA A 63 36.50 -30.81 14.73
C ALA A 63 35.60 -29.57 14.80
N LEU A 64 35.32 -28.93 13.66
CA LEU A 64 34.39 -27.81 13.60
C LEU A 64 32.95 -28.28 13.87
N GLN A 65 32.53 -29.37 13.25
CA GLN A 65 31.18 -29.94 13.43
C GLN A 65 30.94 -30.33 14.89
N ASP A 66 31.84 -31.12 15.48
CA ASP A 66 31.71 -31.61 16.86
C ASP A 66 31.58 -30.45 17.86
N GLU A 67 32.40 -29.41 17.70
CA GLU A 67 32.40 -28.28 18.63
C GLU A 67 31.17 -27.37 18.47
N LEU A 68 30.64 -27.25 17.24
CA LEU A 68 29.37 -26.56 16.99
C LEU A 68 28.21 -27.32 17.61
N GLU A 69 28.14 -28.64 17.42
CA GLU A 69 27.13 -29.53 17.99
C GLU A 69 27.16 -29.50 19.52
N GLU A 70 28.34 -29.69 20.12
CA GLU A 70 28.50 -29.65 21.58
C GLU A 70 28.06 -28.31 22.18
N ALA A 71 28.53 -27.20 21.60
CA ALA A 71 28.23 -25.86 22.12
C ALA A 71 26.73 -25.53 21.99
N MET A 72 26.10 -25.84 20.86
CA MET A 72 24.68 -25.54 20.65
C MET A 72 23.76 -26.46 21.45
N HIS A 73 24.07 -27.76 21.54
CA HIS A 73 23.32 -28.68 22.39
C HIS A 73 23.43 -28.33 23.88
N THR A 74 24.58 -27.86 24.35
CA THR A 74 24.74 -27.36 25.73
C THR A 74 23.79 -26.19 26.03
N LEU A 75 23.48 -25.35 25.03
CA LEU A 75 22.51 -24.26 25.16
C LEU A 75 21.05 -24.69 24.95
N GLY A 76 20.82 -25.95 24.56
CA GLY A 76 19.51 -26.52 24.26
C GLY A 76 18.99 -26.16 22.87
N PHE A 77 19.89 -26.03 21.89
CA PHE A 77 19.58 -25.79 20.48
C PHE A 77 19.87 -27.04 19.65
N ASP A 78 19.11 -27.20 18.57
CA ASP A 78 19.42 -28.12 17.50
C ASP A 78 20.30 -27.38 16.49
N VAL A 79 21.34 -28.06 16.01
CA VAL A 79 22.25 -27.53 14.99
C VAL A 79 22.36 -28.52 13.84
N ASP A 80 22.35 -27.99 12.63
CA ASP A 80 22.60 -28.74 11.41
C ASP A 80 23.80 -28.10 10.69
N VAL A 81 24.75 -28.94 10.24
CA VAL A 81 26.01 -28.50 9.64
C VAL A 81 26.21 -29.21 8.30
N GLU A 82 26.09 -28.46 7.22
CA GLU A 82 26.24 -28.98 5.86
C GLU A 82 27.53 -28.48 5.21
N PHE A 83 28.34 -29.40 4.67
CA PHE A 83 29.60 -29.09 3.98
C PHE A 83 29.48 -29.24 2.47
N GLY A 84 30.08 -28.31 1.73
CA GLY A 84 30.32 -28.47 0.28
C GLY A 84 29.10 -28.26 -0.64
N GLY A 85 28.07 -27.54 -0.18
CA GLY A 85 26.92 -27.15 -0.99
C GLY A 85 27.21 -26.02 -1.98
N ASP A 86 26.49 -26.01 -3.11
CA ASP A 86 26.37 -24.86 -4.02
C ASP A 86 25.30 -23.91 -3.47
N SER A 87 25.59 -23.33 -2.30
CA SER A 87 24.69 -22.41 -1.61
C SER A 87 24.91 -21.01 -2.18
N SER A 88 23.87 -20.40 -2.76
CA SER A 88 23.91 -18.97 -3.09
C SER A 88 24.26 -18.18 -1.82
N VAL A 89 25.33 -17.37 -1.87
CA VAL A 89 25.80 -16.62 -0.70
C VAL A 89 24.73 -15.65 -0.19
N ILE A 90 23.94 -15.07 -1.08
CA ILE A 90 22.82 -14.21 -0.76
C ILE A 90 21.63 -14.72 -1.56
N LYS A 91 20.48 -14.85 -0.90
CA LYS A 91 19.23 -15.22 -1.57
C LYS A 91 18.84 -14.13 -2.58
N ASP A 92 18.36 -14.55 -3.75
CA ASP A 92 17.77 -13.62 -4.71
C ASP A 92 16.58 -12.87 -4.07
N PRO A 93 16.40 -11.57 -4.36
CA PRO A 93 15.25 -10.83 -3.90
C PRO A 93 13.96 -11.47 -4.40
N SER A 94 12.92 -11.46 -3.55
CA SER A 94 11.56 -11.75 -4.00
C SER A 94 11.21 -10.86 -5.20
N THR A 95 10.39 -11.39 -6.11
CA THR A 95 9.98 -10.65 -7.31
C THR A 95 8.72 -9.82 -7.07
N HIS A 96 7.85 -10.29 -6.17
CA HIS A 96 6.62 -9.59 -5.81
C HIS A 96 6.38 -9.54 -4.31
N THR A 97 5.54 -8.59 -3.90
CA THR A 97 4.91 -8.50 -2.60
C THR A 97 3.40 -8.57 -2.77
N ILE A 98 2.75 -9.33 -1.89
CA ILE A 98 1.30 -9.45 -1.81
C ILE A 98 0.88 -8.97 -0.42
N VAL A 99 0.00 -7.98 -0.38
CA VAL A 99 -0.58 -7.47 0.85
C VAL A 99 -2.02 -7.97 0.94
N VAL A 100 -2.35 -8.67 2.03
CA VAL A 100 -3.70 -9.18 2.32
C VAL A 100 -4.25 -8.39 3.50
N LEU A 101 -5.37 -7.70 3.30
CA LEU A 101 -6.04 -6.89 4.30
C LEU A 101 -7.46 -7.41 4.52
N GLY A 102 -7.93 -7.39 5.77
CA GLY A 102 -9.30 -7.81 6.05
C GLY A 102 -9.69 -7.62 7.50
N ARG A 103 -11.00 -7.64 7.73
CA ARG A 103 -11.61 -7.52 9.06
C ARG A 103 -12.76 -8.52 9.19
N PRO A 104 -12.49 -9.78 9.57
CA PRO A 104 -11.17 -10.38 9.80
C PRO A 104 -10.53 -10.94 8.52
N VAL A 105 -9.20 -11.12 8.54
CA VAL A 105 -8.54 -12.08 7.61
C VAL A 105 -8.74 -13.49 8.18
N THR A 106 -9.65 -14.26 7.60
CA THR A 106 -9.93 -15.63 8.06
C THR A 106 -8.85 -16.61 7.60
N ALA A 107 -8.70 -17.73 8.31
CA ALA A 107 -7.81 -18.81 7.89
C ALA A 107 -8.21 -19.41 6.54
N ARG A 108 -9.52 -19.38 6.22
CA ARG A 108 -10.04 -19.78 4.91
C ARG A 108 -9.55 -18.85 3.80
N ALA A 109 -9.68 -17.54 4.00
CA ALA A 109 -9.24 -16.54 3.03
C ALA A 109 -7.73 -16.61 2.79
N PHE A 110 -6.93 -16.68 3.88
CA PHE A 110 -5.48 -16.83 3.75
C PHE A 110 -5.09 -18.17 3.11
N GLY A 111 -5.81 -19.25 3.41
CA GLY A 111 -5.64 -20.56 2.78
C GLY A 111 -5.95 -20.55 1.27
N ALA A 112 -6.91 -19.74 0.82
CA ALA A 112 -7.19 -19.54 -0.60
C ALA A 112 -6.01 -18.86 -1.31
N VAL A 113 -5.47 -17.77 -0.73
CA VAL A 113 -4.25 -17.10 -1.26
C VAL A 113 -3.10 -18.09 -1.39
N ALA A 114 -2.77 -18.82 -0.32
CA ALA A 114 -1.66 -19.77 -0.32
C ALA A 114 -1.83 -20.91 -1.34
N ARG A 115 -3.08 -21.41 -1.51
CA ARG A 115 -3.40 -22.46 -2.47
C ARG A 115 -3.23 -21.99 -3.91
N GLU A 116 -3.70 -20.81 -4.26
CA GLU A 116 -3.52 -20.26 -5.61
C GLU A 116 -2.05 -20.01 -5.94
N LEU A 117 -1.28 -19.46 -5.00
CA LEU A 117 0.17 -19.31 -5.17
C LEU A 117 0.85 -20.66 -5.40
N ALA A 118 0.51 -21.69 -4.62
CA ALA A 118 1.04 -23.03 -4.80
C ALA A 118 0.63 -23.67 -6.14
N ALA A 119 -0.62 -23.46 -6.59
CA ALA A 119 -1.11 -23.96 -7.88
C ALA A 119 -0.35 -23.35 -9.08
N LEU A 120 0.06 -22.08 -8.93
CA LEU A 120 0.93 -21.38 -9.88
C LEU A 120 2.42 -21.76 -9.73
N GLY A 121 2.79 -22.57 -8.73
CA GLY A 121 4.18 -22.94 -8.46
C GLY A 121 5.02 -21.78 -7.91
N ILE A 122 4.38 -20.82 -7.25
CA ILE A 122 5.02 -19.65 -6.63
C ILE A 122 5.42 -19.99 -5.20
N ASN A 123 6.68 -19.75 -4.86
CA ASN A 123 7.18 -19.91 -3.50
C ASN A 123 6.91 -18.65 -2.66
N ILE A 124 6.55 -18.84 -1.39
CA ILE A 124 6.47 -17.76 -0.41
C ILE A 124 7.80 -17.68 0.34
N ASP A 125 8.46 -16.53 0.23
CA ASP A 125 9.78 -16.29 0.80
C ASP A 125 9.70 -15.79 2.24
N LEU A 126 8.67 -15.01 2.55
CA LEU A 126 8.46 -14.39 3.86
C LEU A 126 6.99 -14.08 4.05
N ILE A 127 6.49 -14.27 5.28
CA ILE A 127 5.18 -13.79 5.72
C ILE A 127 5.40 -12.97 6.99
N ARG A 128 4.81 -11.79 7.08
CA ARG A 128 4.78 -10.99 8.31
C ARG A 128 3.46 -10.25 8.51
N GLY A 129 3.14 -9.95 9.75
CA GLY A 129 2.08 -9.00 10.08
C GLY A 129 2.55 -7.58 9.84
N ILE A 130 1.69 -6.76 9.23
CA ILE A 130 1.95 -5.33 8.97
C ILE A 130 0.94 -4.42 9.66
N ALA A 131 -0.24 -4.93 10.04
CA ALA A 131 -1.25 -4.20 10.79
C ALA A 131 -2.07 -5.12 11.69
N ASP A 132 -2.34 -4.66 12.91
CA ASP A 132 -3.34 -5.20 13.86
C ASP A 132 -4.61 -4.34 13.91
N TYR A 133 -4.57 -3.16 13.27
CA TYR A 133 -5.54 -2.09 13.36
C TYR A 133 -5.38 -1.12 12.16
N PRO A 134 -6.45 -0.52 11.59
CA PRO A 134 -7.87 -0.80 11.85
C PRO A 134 -8.35 -2.12 11.23
N VAL A 135 -7.47 -2.77 10.46
CA VAL A 135 -7.69 -4.04 9.79
C VAL A 135 -6.53 -4.99 10.14
N THR A 136 -6.77 -6.29 10.02
CA THR A 136 -5.67 -7.25 10.02
C THR A 136 -4.95 -7.13 8.69
N GLY A 137 -3.65 -6.86 8.73
CA GLY A 137 -2.80 -6.78 7.54
C GLY A 137 -1.65 -7.77 7.58
N LEU A 138 -1.50 -8.53 6.49
CA LEU A 138 -0.43 -9.50 6.29
C LEU A 138 0.31 -9.19 4.99
N GLU A 139 1.65 -9.23 5.01
CA GLU A 139 2.51 -9.11 3.84
C GLU A 139 3.14 -10.48 3.55
N LEU A 140 3.04 -10.92 2.29
CA LEU A 140 3.77 -12.06 1.74
C LEU A 140 4.76 -11.53 0.72
N ARG A 141 6.02 -11.95 0.81
CA ARG A 141 6.98 -11.78 -0.28
C ARG A 141 7.11 -13.09 -1.03
N VAL A 142 7.06 -13.03 -2.36
CA VAL A 142 6.98 -14.21 -3.21
C VAL A 142 7.95 -14.13 -4.38
N THR A 143 8.40 -15.29 -4.85
CA THR A 143 9.22 -15.42 -6.05
C THR A 143 8.41 -16.07 -7.15
N VAL A 144 7.97 -15.26 -8.10
CA VAL A 144 7.22 -15.67 -9.29
C VAL A 144 8.19 -16.20 -10.36
N PRO A 145 8.00 -17.42 -10.89
CA PRO A 145 8.83 -17.97 -11.96
C PRO A 145 8.53 -17.28 -13.30
N GLN A 146 9.25 -16.19 -13.58
CA GLN A 146 9.04 -15.34 -14.77
C GLN A 146 9.23 -16.04 -16.13
N ASN A 147 9.83 -17.24 -16.13
CA ASN A 147 9.93 -18.07 -17.33
C ASN A 147 8.64 -18.82 -17.68
N ARG A 148 7.64 -18.82 -16.79
CA ARG A 148 6.36 -19.53 -16.97
C ARG A 148 5.13 -18.67 -16.76
N LEU A 149 5.23 -17.65 -15.91
CA LEU A 149 4.12 -16.80 -15.53
C LEU A 149 4.40 -15.34 -15.87
N THR A 150 3.35 -14.65 -16.24
CA THR A 150 3.30 -13.19 -16.37
C THR A 150 2.72 -12.58 -15.11
N ASP A 151 2.94 -11.28 -14.90
CA ASP A 151 2.34 -10.55 -13.78
C ASP A 151 0.81 -10.59 -13.87
N VAL A 152 0.26 -10.61 -15.09
CA VAL A 152 -1.18 -10.75 -15.36
C VAL A 152 -1.75 -12.04 -14.77
N ASP A 153 -1.01 -13.15 -14.81
CA ASP A 153 -1.47 -14.43 -14.27
C ASP A 153 -1.62 -14.36 -12.75
N LEU A 154 -0.63 -13.77 -12.06
CA LEU A 154 -0.68 -13.57 -10.61
C LEU A 154 -1.79 -12.60 -10.21
N HIS A 155 -1.88 -11.44 -10.87
CA HIS A 155 -2.93 -10.45 -10.61
C HIS A 155 -4.32 -11.05 -10.82
N THR A 156 -4.53 -11.83 -11.88
CA THR A 156 -5.81 -12.49 -12.17
C THR A 156 -6.19 -13.47 -11.08
N ALA A 157 -5.26 -14.33 -10.65
CA ALA A 157 -5.51 -15.30 -9.58
C ALA A 157 -5.84 -14.59 -8.25
N MET A 158 -5.08 -13.56 -7.88
CA MET A 158 -5.33 -12.81 -6.64
C MET A 158 -6.62 -12.00 -6.68
N ALA A 159 -6.98 -11.41 -7.82
CA ALA A 159 -8.25 -10.72 -8.02
C ALA A 159 -9.45 -11.68 -7.88
N GLN A 160 -9.32 -12.92 -8.35
CA GLN A 160 -10.34 -13.95 -8.15
C GLN A 160 -10.49 -14.29 -6.66
N VAL A 161 -9.38 -14.48 -5.93
CA VAL A 161 -9.43 -14.73 -4.47
C VAL A 161 -10.09 -13.57 -3.72
N ALA A 162 -9.75 -12.32 -4.06
CA ALA A 162 -10.35 -11.13 -3.45
C ALA A 162 -11.86 -10.97 -3.79
N THR A 163 -12.34 -11.62 -4.85
CA THR A 163 -13.77 -11.66 -5.19
C THR A 163 -14.50 -12.73 -4.37
N ASP A 164 -13.86 -13.88 -4.17
CA ASP A 164 -14.48 -15.04 -3.54
C ASP A 164 -14.39 -15.03 -2.00
N GLU A 165 -13.43 -14.28 -1.45
CA GLU A 165 -13.16 -14.18 -0.03
C GLU A 165 -13.23 -12.71 0.44
N PRO A 166 -13.70 -12.43 1.67
CA PRO A 166 -13.90 -11.06 2.18
C PRO A 166 -12.57 -10.41 2.62
N VAL A 167 -11.60 -10.33 1.71
CA VAL A 167 -10.28 -9.73 1.92
C VAL A 167 -9.91 -8.88 0.71
N ASP A 168 -9.18 -7.80 0.98
CA ASP A 168 -8.53 -7.01 -0.05
C ASP A 168 -7.13 -7.57 -0.31
N ILE A 169 -6.75 -7.65 -1.58
CA ILE A 169 -5.43 -8.14 -2.00
C ILE A 169 -4.79 -7.13 -2.93
N ALA A 170 -3.59 -6.68 -2.60
CA ALA A 170 -2.73 -5.88 -3.46
C ALA A 170 -1.51 -6.70 -3.88
N VAL A 171 -1.17 -6.66 -5.16
CA VAL A 171 0.02 -7.31 -5.72
C VAL A 171 0.91 -6.23 -6.31
N GLU A 172 2.18 -6.22 -5.92
CA GLU A 172 3.16 -5.25 -6.42
C GLU A 172 4.49 -5.95 -6.70
N HIS A 173 5.26 -5.42 -7.64
CA HIS A 173 6.67 -5.79 -7.75
C HIS A 173 7.43 -5.40 -6.49
N SER A 174 8.28 -6.29 -5.96
CA SER A 174 9.15 -5.97 -4.82
C SER A 174 10.48 -5.33 -5.21
N SER A 175 10.53 -4.68 -6.37
CA SER A 175 11.70 -3.94 -6.83
C SER A 175 12.00 -2.72 -5.94
N LEU A 176 13.17 -2.11 -6.16
CA LEU A 176 13.52 -0.86 -5.49
C LEU A 176 12.50 0.26 -5.76
N ASP A 177 11.79 0.22 -6.90
CA ASP A 177 10.81 1.23 -7.28
C ASP A 177 9.54 1.22 -6.40
N ARG A 178 9.21 0.08 -5.78
CA ARG A 178 8.14 0.03 -4.77
C ARG A 178 8.49 0.89 -3.56
N ARG A 179 9.76 0.88 -3.16
CA ARG A 179 10.27 1.69 -2.04
C ARG A 179 10.54 3.15 -2.41
N ALA A 180 10.42 3.50 -3.69
CA ALA A 180 10.77 4.81 -4.21
C ALA A 180 9.56 5.60 -4.72
N LYS A 181 8.33 5.18 -4.38
CA LYS A 181 7.13 6.00 -4.57
C LYS A 181 7.28 7.30 -3.76
N ARG A 182 6.96 8.44 -4.38
CA ARG A 182 7.28 9.79 -3.86
C ARG A 182 6.18 10.83 -4.08
N LEU A 183 5.16 10.51 -4.85
CA LEU A 183 4.05 11.42 -5.11
C LEU A 183 2.76 10.65 -5.04
N ILE A 184 1.76 11.23 -4.38
CA ILE A 184 0.41 10.67 -4.34
C ILE A 184 -0.63 11.72 -4.71
N VAL A 185 -1.64 11.31 -5.46
CA VAL A 185 -2.87 12.08 -5.65
C VAL A 185 -4.07 11.31 -5.16
N PHE A 186 -5.02 12.01 -4.54
CA PHE A 186 -6.30 11.45 -4.12
C PHE A 186 -7.42 12.10 -4.93
N ASP A 187 -8.44 11.32 -5.28
CA ASP A 187 -9.77 11.92 -5.48
C ASP A 187 -10.26 12.50 -4.15
N VAL A 188 -11.20 13.44 -4.25
CA VAL A 188 -11.77 14.12 -3.09
C VAL A 188 -13.04 13.42 -2.65
N ASP A 189 -14.11 13.56 -3.43
CA ASP A 189 -15.42 13.00 -3.14
C ASP A 189 -15.32 11.47 -2.98
N SER A 190 -15.99 10.92 -1.96
CA SER A 190 -15.99 9.48 -1.64
C SER A 190 -14.61 8.81 -1.45
N THR A 191 -13.51 9.58 -1.40
CA THR A 191 -12.14 9.09 -1.25
C THR A 191 -11.42 9.80 -0.09
N LEU A 192 -11.02 11.06 -0.27
CA LEU A 192 -10.36 11.84 0.80
C LEU A 192 -11.38 12.35 1.83
N ILE A 193 -12.58 12.69 1.37
CA ILE A 193 -13.74 13.06 2.19
C ILE A 193 -14.86 12.03 2.06
N GLN A 194 -15.79 12.07 3.00
CA GLN A 194 -17.02 11.29 2.96
C GLN A 194 -18.10 12.07 2.22
N GLY A 195 -18.81 11.39 1.32
CA GLY A 195 -19.92 11.99 0.55
C GLY A 195 -19.45 12.77 -0.67
N GLU A 196 -20.39 13.52 -1.25
CA GLU A 196 -20.26 14.22 -2.52
C GLU A 196 -20.57 15.72 -2.36
N VAL A 197 -19.58 16.58 -2.61
CA VAL A 197 -19.69 18.05 -2.46
C VAL A 197 -20.85 18.62 -3.28
N ILE A 198 -21.03 18.13 -4.51
CA ILE A 198 -22.09 18.65 -5.40
C ILE A 198 -23.49 18.35 -4.86
N GLU A 199 -23.67 17.24 -4.14
CA GLU A 199 -24.95 16.89 -3.54
C GLU A 199 -25.21 17.74 -2.30
N MET A 200 -24.19 18.03 -1.49
CA MET A 200 -24.28 18.98 -0.37
C MET A 200 -24.69 20.38 -0.85
N LEU A 201 -24.14 20.85 -1.97
CA LEU A 201 -24.55 22.11 -2.59
C LEU A 201 -25.98 22.05 -3.14
N ALA A 202 -26.36 20.92 -3.74
CA ALA A 202 -27.70 20.70 -4.27
C ALA A 202 -28.78 20.71 -3.17
N ASP A 203 -28.46 20.23 -1.96
CA ASP A 203 -29.36 20.32 -0.80
C ASP A 203 -29.70 21.77 -0.46
N ARG A 204 -28.72 22.67 -0.54
CA ARG A 204 -28.92 24.11 -0.30
C ARG A 204 -29.78 24.77 -1.40
N ALA A 205 -29.78 24.20 -2.60
CA ALA A 205 -30.67 24.61 -3.71
C ALA A 205 -32.04 23.94 -3.68
N GLY A 206 -32.28 22.96 -2.80
CA GLY A 206 -33.48 22.12 -2.84
C GLY A 206 -33.54 21.23 -4.10
N ALA A 207 -32.39 20.94 -4.70
CA ALA A 207 -32.26 20.26 -6.00
C ALA A 207 -31.60 18.88 -5.89
N ARG A 208 -31.48 18.30 -4.68
CA ARG A 208 -30.78 17.02 -4.47
C ARG A 208 -31.36 15.88 -5.30
N GLU A 209 -32.68 15.73 -5.36
CA GLU A 209 -33.32 14.70 -6.18
C GLU A 209 -32.99 14.85 -7.67
N GLN A 210 -32.94 16.10 -8.16
CA GLN A 210 -32.60 16.39 -9.55
C GLN A 210 -31.14 16.06 -9.85
N VAL A 211 -30.22 16.42 -8.96
CA VAL A 211 -28.79 16.09 -9.08
C VAL A 211 -28.57 14.58 -9.04
N ALA A 212 -29.23 13.87 -8.12
CA ALA A 212 -29.16 12.41 -8.05
C ALA A 212 -29.62 11.75 -9.35
N ALA A 213 -30.75 12.18 -9.93
CA ALA A 213 -31.25 11.66 -11.20
C ALA A 213 -30.27 11.86 -12.36
N ILE A 214 -29.59 13.02 -12.42
CA ILE A 214 -28.57 13.32 -13.44
C ILE A 214 -27.31 12.45 -13.22
N THR A 215 -26.88 12.26 -11.97
CA THR A 215 -25.76 11.39 -11.61
C THR A 215 -26.03 9.95 -12.03
N GLU A 216 -27.23 9.43 -11.74
CA GLU A 216 -27.63 8.09 -12.16
C GLU A 216 -27.66 7.93 -13.68
N ALA A 217 -28.17 8.92 -14.41
CA ALA A 217 -28.14 8.92 -15.88
C ALA A 217 -26.71 8.86 -16.44
N ALA A 218 -25.79 9.63 -15.85
CA ALA A 218 -24.37 9.59 -16.21
C ALA A 218 -23.73 8.23 -15.91
N MET A 219 -24.05 7.62 -14.76
CA MET A 219 -23.58 6.28 -14.42
C MET A 219 -24.11 5.18 -15.35
N ARG A 220 -25.29 5.37 -15.97
CA ARG A 220 -25.83 4.50 -17.03
C ARG A 220 -25.21 4.77 -18.41
N GLY A 221 -24.35 5.78 -18.55
CA GLY A 221 -23.74 6.17 -19.81
C GLY A 221 -24.67 6.96 -20.74
N GLU A 222 -25.80 7.48 -20.22
CA GLU A 222 -26.75 8.30 -20.99
C GLU A 222 -26.23 9.74 -21.20
N LEU A 223 -25.30 10.18 -20.34
CA LEU A 223 -24.65 11.49 -20.40
C LEU A 223 -23.14 11.30 -20.31
N ASP A 224 -22.39 12.08 -21.08
CA ASP A 224 -20.95 12.20 -20.84
C ASP A 224 -20.68 13.00 -19.53
N PHE A 225 -19.46 12.92 -19.02
CA PHE A 225 -19.11 13.55 -17.74
C PHE A 225 -19.33 15.06 -17.75
N ALA A 226 -18.92 15.74 -18.82
CA ALA A 226 -19.01 17.20 -18.92
C ALA A 226 -20.48 17.65 -19.01
N GLN A 227 -21.30 16.93 -19.79
CA GLN A 227 -22.75 17.14 -19.87
C GLN A 227 -23.41 16.94 -18.50
N SER A 228 -23.10 15.84 -17.81
CA SER A 228 -23.60 15.56 -16.47
C SER A 228 -23.20 16.64 -15.48
N LEU A 229 -21.93 17.07 -15.50
CA LEU A 229 -21.44 18.14 -14.63
C LEU A 229 -22.18 19.45 -14.90
N HIS A 230 -22.29 19.88 -16.16
CA HIS A 230 -22.99 21.11 -16.50
C HIS A 230 -24.47 21.08 -16.09
N GLN A 231 -25.15 19.95 -16.27
CA GLN A 231 -26.55 19.81 -15.84
C GLN A 231 -26.69 19.88 -14.31
N ARG A 232 -25.80 19.22 -13.56
CA ARG A 232 -25.83 19.26 -12.09
C ARG A 232 -25.46 20.66 -11.57
N VAL A 233 -24.45 21.31 -12.14
CA VAL A 233 -24.05 22.66 -11.73
C VAL A 233 -25.12 23.69 -12.07
N ALA A 234 -25.88 23.52 -13.16
CA ALA A 234 -26.99 24.39 -13.51
C ALA A 234 -28.09 24.45 -12.42
N THR A 235 -28.26 23.38 -11.64
CA THR A 235 -29.25 23.37 -10.53
C THR A 235 -28.83 24.24 -9.35
N LEU A 236 -27.58 24.70 -9.32
CA LEU A 236 -27.02 25.54 -8.25
C LEU A 236 -27.17 27.04 -8.54
N ALA A 237 -27.71 27.41 -9.71
CA ALA A 237 -27.84 28.80 -10.13
C ALA A 237 -28.67 29.62 -9.13
N GLY A 238 -28.13 30.78 -8.73
CA GLY A 238 -28.80 31.71 -7.81
C GLY A 238 -28.44 31.53 -6.34
N LEU A 239 -27.75 30.45 -5.96
CA LEU A 239 -27.20 30.30 -4.61
C LEU A 239 -26.18 31.43 -4.31
N PRO A 240 -26.16 31.98 -3.08
CA PRO A 240 -25.12 32.92 -2.67
C PRO A 240 -23.77 32.20 -2.56
N GLU A 241 -22.67 32.90 -2.86
CA GLU A 241 -21.32 32.31 -2.80
C GLU A 241 -20.92 31.82 -1.39
N SER A 242 -21.52 32.37 -0.34
CA SER A 242 -21.32 31.95 1.05
C SER A 242 -21.63 30.47 1.30
N VAL A 243 -22.48 29.86 0.44
CA VAL A 243 -22.79 28.43 0.52
C VAL A 243 -21.56 27.54 0.34
N LEU A 244 -20.53 28.03 -0.37
CA LEU A 244 -19.31 27.29 -0.62
C LEU A 244 -18.48 27.14 0.66
N GLU A 245 -18.43 28.19 1.48
CA GLU A 245 -17.77 28.18 2.79
C GLU A 245 -18.53 27.28 3.76
N ASP A 246 -19.88 27.40 3.82
CA ASP A 246 -20.69 26.54 4.66
C ASP A 246 -20.49 25.04 4.36
N VAL A 247 -20.44 24.67 3.07
CA VAL A 247 -20.21 23.28 2.65
C VAL A 247 -18.78 22.84 2.94
N ALA A 248 -17.79 23.72 2.80
CA ALA A 248 -16.39 23.42 3.14
C ALA A 248 -16.22 23.10 4.64
N ASP A 249 -16.92 23.81 5.52
CA ASP A 249 -16.89 23.60 6.97
C ASP A 249 -17.59 22.30 7.40
N GLU A 250 -18.53 21.79 6.60
CA GLU A 250 -19.25 20.54 6.86
C GLU A 250 -18.52 19.29 6.36
N LEU A 251 -17.40 19.44 5.66
CA LEU A 251 -16.68 18.29 5.09
C LEU A 251 -16.13 17.38 6.19
N VAL A 252 -16.48 16.10 6.08
CA VAL A 252 -15.96 15.06 6.97
C VAL A 252 -14.88 14.27 6.23
N LEU A 253 -13.66 14.27 6.76
CA LEU A 253 -12.58 13.46 6.21
C LEU A 253 -12.88 11.97 6.35
N THR A 254 -12.46 11.20 5.35
CA THR A 254 -12.48 9.74 5.42
C THR A 254 -11.66 9.25 6.61
N PRO A 255 -12.13 8.25 7.38
CA PRO A 255 -11.36 7.68 8.48
C PRO A 255 -9.94 7.33 8.04
N GLY A 256 -8.93 7.74 8.81
CA GLY A 256 -7.52 7.52 8.46
C GLY A 256 -6.90 8.59 7.56
N ALA A 257 -7.66 9.46 6.86
CA ALA A 257 -7.10 10.43 5.91
C ALA A 257 -6.01 11.33 6.50
N ARG A 258 -6.22 11.87 7.71
CA ARG A 258 -5.21 12.67 8.41
C ARG A 258 -3.94 11.87 8.72
N THR A 259 -4.07 10.60 9.07
CA THR A 259 -2.94 9.69 9.31
C THR A 259 -2.21 9.37 8.01
N THR A 260 -2.93 9.14 6.92
CA THR A 260 -2.38 8.95 5.58
C THR A 260 -1.51 10.13 5.18
N ILE A 261 -2.07 11.35 5.16
CA ILE A 261 -1.33 12.55 4.74
C ILE A 261 -0.15 12.83 5.67
N ARG A 262 -0.33 12.76 7.00
CA ARG A 262 0.75 12.99 7.98
C ARG A 262 1.91 12.02 7.77
N THR A 263 1.62 10.73 7.60
CA THR A 263 2.66 9.70 7.42
C THR A 263 3.41 9.90 6.10
N LEU A 264 2.70 10.16 5.01
CA LEU A 264 3.30 10.41 3.70
C LEU A 264 4.18 11.66 3.70
N ARG A 265 3.75 12.73 4.37
CA ARG A 265 4.58 13.93 4.56
C ARG A 265 5.87 13.64 5.32
N ARG A 266 5.85 12.80 6.37
CA ARG A 266 7.07 12.36 7.08
C ARG A 266 8.05 11.60 6.18
N LEU A 267 7.53 10.89 5.19
CA LEU A 267 8.32 10.17 4.19
C LEU A 267 8.76 11.06 3.03
N GLY A 268 8.41 12.35 3.03
CA GLY A 268 8.79 13.30 2.00
C GLY A 268 7.99 13.18 0.71
N TYR A 269 6.76 12.63 0.76
CA TYR A 269 5.89 12.60 -0.40
C TYR A 269 5.41 14.01 -0.78
N SER A 270 5.27 14.23 -2.09
CA SER A 270 4.42 15.30 -2.61
C SER A 270 2.97 14.80 -2.66
N CYS A 271 2.07 15.48 -1.95
CA CYS A 271 0.68 15.05 -1.79
C CYS A 271 -0.24 16.05 -2.49
N GLY A 272 -1.15 15.56 -3.34
CA GLY A 272 -2.12 16.41 -4.04
C GLY A 272 -3.51 15.81 -4.13
N VAL A 273 -4.45 16.59 -4.65
CA VAL A 273 -5.81 16.14 -4.97
C VAL A 273 -6.18 16.47 -6.41
N VAL A 274 -6.95 15.56 -7.03
CA VAL A 274 -7.44 15.69 -8.39
C VAL A 274 -8.92 15.30 -8.42
N SER A 275 -9.80 16.30 -8.52
CA SER A 275 -11.23 16.14 -8.29
C SER A 275 -12.08 16.67 -9.45
N GLY A 276 -13.24 16.03 -9.65
CA GLY A 276 -14.31 16.57 -10.49
C GLY A 276 -15.20 17.60 -9.75
N GLY A 277 -14.99 17.79 -8.45
CA GLY A 277 -15.65 18.77 -7.60
C GLY A 277 -15.12 20.19 -7.80
N PHE A 278 -15.27 21.03 -6.77
CA PHE A 278 -15.08 22.47 -6.91
C PHE A 278 -13.93 23.00 -6.07
N ARG A 279 -13.01 23.72 -6.72
CA ARG A 279 -11.80 24.26 -6.09
C ARG A 279 -12.11 25.16 -4.90
N GLN A 280 -13.16 25.98 -5.00
CA GLN A 280 -13.56 26.87 -3.91
C GLN A 280 -13.94 26.14 -2.60
N VAL A 281 -14.41 24.90 -2.69
CA VAL A 281 -14.73 24.05 -1.53
C VAL A 281 -13.50 23.25 -1.06
N ILE A 282 -12.62 22.87 -2.00
CA ILE A 282 -11.47 21.99 -1.75
C ILE A 282 -10.25 22.76 -1.21
N ASP A 283 -10.03 24.00 -1.66
CA ASP A 283 -8.84 24.80 -1.30
C ASP A 283 -8.66 24.96 0.23
N PRO A 284 -9.71 25.23 1.04
CA PRO A 284 -9.57 25.29 2.50
C PRO A 284 -9.05 23.98 3.11
N LEU A 285 -9.62 22.85 2.69
CA LEU A 285 -9.21 21.52 3.16
C LEU A 285 -7.79 21.17 2.71
N ALA A 286 -7.43 21.51 1.46
CA ALA A 286 -6.09 21.31 0.94
C ALA A 286 -5.05 22.12 1.71
N HIS A 287 -5.39 23.35 2.10
CA HIS A 287 -4.53 24.17 2.96
C HIS A 287 -4.37 23.56 4.36
N GLU A 288 -5.46 23.10 4.98
CA GLU A 288 -5.45 22.46 6.29
C GLU A 288 -4.56 21.19 6.31
N LEU A 289 -4.64 20.38 5.24
CA LEU A 289 -3.86 19.16 5.08
C LEU A 289 -2.44 19.40 4.55
N ALA A 290 -2.10 20.66 4.24
CA ALA A 290 -0.86 21.06 3.59
C ALA A 290 -0.59 20.24 2.32
N LEU A 291 -1.54 20.22 1.39
CA LEU A 291 -1.35 19.59 0.08
C LEU A 291 -0.52 20.50 -0.84
N ASP A 292 0.31 19.89 -1.66
CA ASP A 292 1.23 20.55 -2.58
C ASP A 292 0.58 20.86 -3.94
N PHE A 293 -0.56 20.22 -4.26
CA PHE A 293 -1.25 20.35 -5.54
C PHE A 293 -2.76 20.17 -5.44
N VAL A 294 -3.51 20.99 -6.17
CA VAL A 294 -4.98 20.90 -6.29
C VAL A 294 -5.38 21.10 -7.75
N ALA A 295 -6.06 20.11 -8.32
CA ALA A 295 -6.78 20.25 -9.59
C ALA A 295 -8.26 19.95 -9.38
N ALA A 296 -9.12 20.93 -9.65
CA ALA A 296 -10.57 20.83 -9.53
C ALA A 296 -11.28 21.84 -10.45
N ASN A 297 -12.57 21.65 -10.69
CA ASN A 297 -13.39 22.59 -11.45
C ASN A 297 -13.62 23.89 -10.66
N VAL A 298 -13.92 24.99 -11.34
CA VAL A 298 -14.20 26.27 -10.70
C VAL A 298 -15.63 26.69 -11.01
N LEU A 299 -16.45 26.94 -9.99
CA LEU A 299 -17.80 27.49 -10.19
C LEU A 299 -17.73 28.96 -10.60
N GLU A 300 -18.55 29.37 -11.58
CA GLU A 300 -18.65 30.77 -11.97
C GLU A 300 -19.54 31.55 -10.99
N ILE A 301 -19.01 32.68 -10.51
CA ILE A 301 -19.65 33.57 -9.54
C ILE A 301 -19.76 34.95 -10.17
N VAL A 302 -20.98 35.52 -10.15
CA VAL A 302 -21.27 36.89 -10.60
C VAL A 302 -22.16 37.55 -9.56
N ASP A 303 -21.80 38.78 -9.15
CA ASP A 303 -22.53 39.54 -8.13
C ASP A 303 -22.79 38.76 -6.83
N GLY A 304 -21.78 37.98 -6.38
CA GLY A 304 -21.85 37.17 -5.16
C GLY A 304 -22.77 35.94 -5.25
N LYS A 305 -23.15 35.52 -6.46
CA LYS A 305 -24.03 34.35 -6.68
C LYS A 305 -23.46 33.38 -7.71
N LEU A 306 -23.74 32.10 -7.50
CA LEU A 306 -23.43 31.05 -8.46
C LEU A 306 -24.28 31.23 -9.72
N THR A 307 -23.66 31.20 -10.90
CA THR A 307 -24.39 31.34 -12.17
C THR A 307 -24.96 30.02 -12.70
N GLY A 308 -24.57 28.90 -12.08
CA GLY A 308 -24.85 27.56 -12.56
C GLY A 308 -23.95 27.11 -13.71
N ARG A 309 -22.74 27.69 -13.84
CA ARG A 309 -21.72 27.29 -14.82
C ARG A 309 -20.37 27.03 -14.15
N VAL A 310 -19.49 26.32 -14.86
CA VAL A 310 -18.09 26.15 -14.50
C VAL A 310 -17.19 26.99 -15.41
N ILE A 311 -16.07 27.47 -14.89
CA ILE A 311 -15.06 28.25 -15.61
C ILE A 311 -13.90 27.33 -16.02
N GLY A 312 -13.43 27.50 -17.25
CA GLY A 312 -12.20 26.88 -17.73
C GLY A 312 -12.38 25.48 -18.31
N GLU A 313 -11.28 24.73 -18.37
CA GLU A 313 -11.28 23.33 -18.80
C GLU A 313 -11.85 22.44 -17.68
N VAL A 314 -12.81 21.58 -18.03
CA VAL A 314 -13.42 20.65 -17.08
C VAL A 314 -12.40 19.57 -16.71
N VAL A 315 -12.23 19.31 -15.42
CA VAL A 315 -11.47 18.18 -14.89
C VAL A 315 -12.33 16.91 -15.01
N ASP A 316 -12.40 16.39 -16.23
CA ASP A 316 -13.02 15.12 -16.57
C ASP A 316 -12.03 13.96 -16.41
N ARG A 317 -12.40 12.76 -16.87
CA ARG A 317 -11.57 11.55 -16.74
C ARG A 317 -10.17 11.72 -17.39
N PRO A 318 -10.03 12.13 -18.66
CA PRO A 318 -8.74 12.52 -19.24
C PRO A 318 -8.06 13.67 -18.50
N GLY A 319 -8.83 14.66 -18.04
CA GLY A 319 -8.37 15.80 -17.25
C GLY A 319 -7.68 15.38 -15.95
N LYS A 320 -8.21 14.36 -15.24
CA LYS A 320 -7.57 13.82 -14.03
C LYS A 320 -6.19 13.23 -14.32
N ALA A 321 -6.06 12.47 -15.41
CA ALA A 321 -4.77 11.92 -15.83
C ALA A 321 -3.78 13.01 -16.27
N LYS A 322 -4.27 14.08 -16.93
CA LYS A 322 -3.46 15.25 -17.29
C LYS A 322 -2.95 15.98 -16.04
N ALA A 323 -3.80 16.16 -15.03
CA ALA A 323 -3.45 16.80 -13.77
C ALA A 323 -2.38 16.01 -12.99
N LEU A 324 -2.51 14.67 -12.91
CA LEU A 324 -1.46 13.82 -12.33
C LEU A 324 -0.11 14.01 -13.05
N ARG A 325 -0.11 13.99 -14.39
CA ARG A 325 1.12 14.16 -15.18
C ARG A 325 1.73 15.54 -14.98
N GLN A 326 0.90 16.57 -14.88
CA GLN A 326 1.34 17.94 -14.58
C GLN A 326 2.01 18.01 -13.21
N PHE A 327 1.35 17.49 -12.17
CA PHE A 327 1.91 17.51 -10.82
C PHE A 327 3.22 16.73 -10.74
N ALA A 328 3.27 15.55 -11.37
CA ALA A 328 4.48 14.74 -11.44
C ALA A 328 5.65 15.49 -12.13
N TYR A 329 5.36 16.21 -13.21
CA TYR A 329 6.35 17.05 -13.90
C TYR A 329 6.84 18.20 -13.01
N GLU A 330 5.94 18.93 -12.37
CA GLU A 330 6.27 20.06 -11.49
C GLU A 330 7.09 19.62 -10.26
N ALA A 331 6.78 18.46 -9.70
CA ALA A 331 7.50 17.87 -8.56
C ALA A 331 8.80 17.15 -8.96
N GLY A 332 9.06 16.96 -10.26
CA GLY A 332 10.23 16.21 -10.75
C GLY A 332 10.18 14.71 -10.43
N VAL A 333 8.98 14.13 -10.33
CA VAL A 333 8.76 12.72 -9.98
C VAL A 333 8.38 11.92 -11.24
N PRO A 334 9.10 10.85 -11.60
CA PRO A 334 8.71 9.96 -12.69
C PRO A 334 7.33 9.32 -12.45
N LEU A 335 6.53 9.12 -13.50
CA LEU A 335 5.19 8.51 -13.35
C LEU A 335 5.22 7.13 -12.69
N ALA A 336 6.24 6.31 -12.92
CA ALA A 336 6.40 5.02 -12.23
C ALA A 336 6.56 5.13 -10.70
N GLN A 337 6.84 6.34 -10.18
CA GLN A 337 6.98 6.67 -8.77
C GLN A 337 5.75 7.41 -8.20
N THR A 338 4.69 7.57 -8.98
CA THR A 338 3.44 8.19 -8.53
C THR A 338 2.42 7.15 -8.08
N VAL A 339 1.52 7.57 -7.20
CA VAL A 339 0.39 6.80 -6.69
C VAL A 339 -0.89 7.61 -6.94
N ALA A 340 -1.96 6.95 -7.38
CA ALA A 340 -3.27 7.56 -7.50
C ALA A 340 -4.31 6.75 -6.72
N VAL A 341 -5.15 7.41 -5.94
CA VAL A 341 -6.22 6.79 -5.15
C VAL A 341 -7.56 7.39 -5.55
N GLY A 342 -8.55 6.57 -5.87
CA GLY A 342 -9.90 7.03 -6.24
C GLY A 342 -10.94 5.91 -6.13
N ASP A 343 -12.22 6.23 -6.27
CA ASP A 343 -13.35 5.30 -6.09
C ASP A 343 -14.18 5.08 -7.37
N GLY A 344 -14.12 6.02 -8.32
CA GLY A 344 -15.07 6.13 -9.40
C GLY A 344 -14.52 5.80 -10.80
N ALA A 345 -15.43 5.62 -11.76
CA ALA A 345 -15.05 5.39 -13.16
C ALA A 345 -14.39 6.62 -13.82
N ASN A 346 -14.59 7.81 -13.24
CA ASN A 346 -13.89 9.06 -13.57
C ASN A 346 -12.39 9.00 -13.28
N ASP A 347 -11.93 8.10 -12.39
CA ASP A 347 -10.54 8.00 -11.99
C ASP A 347 -9.72 7.01 -12.83
N ILE A 348 -10.36 6.26 -13.72
CA ILE A 348 -9.69 5.16 -14.45
C ILE A 348 -8.42 5.65 -15.17
N ASP A 349 -8.49 6.76 -15.91
CA ASP A 349 -7.32 7.23 -16.67
C ASP A 349 -6.21 7.76 -15.75
N MET A 350 -6.57 8.28 -14.57
CA MET A 350 -5.62 8.73 -13.56
C MET A 350 -4.90 7.54 -12.91
N LEU A 351 -5.65 6.51 -12.51
CA LEU A 351 -5.08 5.29 -11.94
C LEU A 351 -4.21 4.56 -12.97
N SER A 352 -4.69 4.40 -14.21
CA SER A 352 -3.92 3.75 -15.28
C SER A 352 -2.67 4.54 -15.70
N ALA A 353 -2.61 5.85 -15.42
CA ALA A 353 -1.42 6.67 -15.69
C ALA A 353 -0.42 6.69 -14.54
N ALA A 354 -0.82 6.29 -13.33
CA ALA A 354 0.03 6.25 -12.16
C ALA A 354 0.95 5.02 -12.17
N GLY A 355 2.03 5.08 -11.40
CA GLY A 355 2.89 3.91 -11.15
C GLY A 355 2.26 2.89 -10.20
N LEU A 356 1.24 3.30 -9.44
CA LEU A 356 0.37 2.46 -8.62
C LEU A 356 -1.01 3.11 -8.52
N GLY A 357 -2.03 2.49 -9.11
CA GLY A 357 -3.43 2.87 -9.00
C GLY A 357 -4.16 2.07 -7.92
N VAL A 358 -4.69 2.75 -6.89
CA VAL A 358 -5.43 2.15 -5.79
C VAL A 358 -6.91 2.52 -5.87
N ALA A 359 -7.76 1.53 -6.09
CA ALA A 359 -9.20 1.65 -6.02
C ALA A 359 -9.68 1.61 -4.56
N PHE A 360 -10.15 2.73 -4.01
CA PHE A 360 -10.60 2.85 -2.63
C PHE A 360 -12.13 2.81 -2.54
N ASN A 361 -12.69 1.82 -1.84
CA ASN A 361 -14.12 1.54 -1.74
C ASN A 361 -14.87 1.63 -3.09
N ALA A 362 -14.15 1.26 -4.15
CA ALA A 362 -14.48 1.70 -5.48
C ALA A 362 -15.63 0.92 -6.12
N LYS A 363 -16.23 1.49 -7.16
CA LYS A 363 -17.21 0.81 -8.01
C LYS A 363 -16.53 -0.29 -8.87
N PRO A 364 -17.28 -1.33 -9.32
CA PRO A 364 -16.69 -2.46 -10.06
C PRO A 364 -15.89 -2.08 -11.31
N ALA A 365 -16.24 -0.97 -11.97
CA ALA A 365 -15.53 -0.50 -13.15
C ALA A 365 -14.09 -0.08 -12.86
N LEU A 366 -13.84 0.60 -11.73
CA LEU A 366 -12.49 1.02 -11.34
C LEU A 366 -11.69 -0.16 -10.75
N ARG A 367 -12.32 -1.01 -9.93
CA ARG A 367 -11.65 -2.19 -9.34
C ARG A 367 -11.01 -3.12 -10.38
N LYS A 368 -11.64 -3.25 -11.56
CA LYS A 368 -11.15 -4.12 -12.64
C LYS A 368 -9.87 -3.63 -13.32
N VAL A 369 -9.54 -2.36 -13.17
CA VAL A 369 -8.42 -1.71 -13.88
C VAL A 369 -7.36 -1.16 -12.93
N ALA A 370 -7.61 -1.17 -11.62
CA ALA A 370 -6.67 -0.73 -10.60
C ALA A 370 -5.66 -1.84 -10.27
N ASP A 371 -4.45 -1.44 -9.92
CA ASP A 371 -3.37 -2.36 -9.50
C ASP A 371 -3.67 -2.98 -8.13
N ALA A 372 -4.35 -2.21 -7.26
CA ALA A 372 -4.81 -2.64 -5.95
C ALA A 372 -6.23 -2.15 -5.68
N SER A 373 -7.00 -2.91 -4.89
CA SER A 373 -8.33 -2.53 -4.42
C SER A 373 -8.39 -2.63 -2.91
N VAL A 374 -9.09 -1.67 -2.29
CA VAL A 374 -9.39 -1.60 -0.86
C VAL A 374 -10.90 -1.45 -0.71
N SER A 375 -11.51 -2.26 0.15
CA SER A 375 -12.95 -2.29 0.42
C SER A 375 -13.27 -1.96 1.89
N GLN A 376 -12.25 -1.58 2.65
CA GLN A 376 -12.38 -1.16 4.05
C GLN A 376 -12.53 0.38 4.13
N PRO A 377 -13.36 0.92 5.02
CA PRO A 377 -13.67 2.36 5.07
C PRO A 377 -12.57 3.20 5.75
N TYR A 378 -11.30 2.81 5.61
CA TYR A 378 -10.15 3.41 6.27
C TYR A 378 -9.07 3.75 5.25
N LEU A 379 -8.83 5.04 5.00
CA LEU A 379 -7.88 5.50 3.99
C LEU A 379 -6.41 5.25 4.39
N ASP A 380 -6.12 5.05 5.67
CA ASP A 380 -4.77 4.76 6.16
C ASP A 380 -4.29 3.34 5.82
N VAL A 381 -5.17 2.46 5.32
CA VAL A 381 -4.75 1.15 4.79
C VAL A 381 -3.95 1.26 3.48
N VAL A 382 -4.05 2.39 2.77
CA VAL A 382 -3.19 2.69 1.61
C VAL A 382 -1.72 2.69 2.03
N LEU A 383 -1.40 3.11 3.26
CA LEU A 383 -0.03 3.09 3.78
C LEU A 383 0.53 1.66 3.85
N PHE A 384 -0.31 0.68 4.17
CA PHE A 384 0.08 -0.73 4.25
C PHE A 384 0.44 -1.29 2.87
N ILE A 385 -0.30 -0.90 1.83
CA ILE A 385 0.02 -1.20 0.44
C ILE A 385 1.39 -0.59 0.09
N LEU A 386 1.64 0.66 0.49
CA LEU A 386 2.94 1.32 0.31
C LEU A 386 4.08 0.76 1.18
N GLY A 387 3.84 -0.34 1.91
CA GLY A 387 4.86 -1.06 2.67
C GLY A 387 5.19 -0.48 4.04
N ILE A 388 4.38 0.47 4.51
CA ILE A 388 4.50 1.09 5.83
C ILE A 388 3.67 0.27 6.81
N THR A 389 4.22 -0.11 7.96
CA THR A 389 3.50 -0.90 8.96
C THR A 389 2.77 -0.03 9.97
N ARG A 390 1.72 -0.58 10.62
CA ARG A 390 1.01 0.11 11.70
C ARG A 390 1.94 0.48 12.86
N ALA A 391 2.87 -0.41 13.19
CA ALA A 391 3.85 -0.17 14.26
C ALA A 391 4.78 1.00 13.93
N GLU A 392 5.22 1.16 12.67
CA GLU A 392 6.04 2.29 12.24
C GLU A 392 5.26 3.61 12.31
N ILE A 393 3.98 3.62 11.91
CA ILE A 393 3.11 4.79 12.04
C ILE A 393 2.98 5.21 13.50
N GLU A 394 2.68 4.26 14.39
CA GLU A 394 2.48 4.54 15.82
C GLU A 394 3.78 4.96 16.51
N ALA A 395 4.91 4.35 16.16
CA ALA A 395 6.21 4.75 16.67
C ALA A 395 6.56 6.19 16.28
N ALA A 396 6.29 6.58 15.03
CA ALA A 396 6.52 7.95 14.56
C ALA A 396 5.52 8.94 15.19
N ASP A 397 4.26 8.57 15.38
CA ASP A 397 3.26 9.42 16.04
C ASP A 397 3.53 9.62 17.54
N ALA A 398 4.14 8.63 18.19
CA ALA A 398 4.51 8.72 19.61
C ALA A 398 5.56 9.80 19.87
N VAL A 399 6.48 10.05 18.93
CA VAL A 399 7.49 11.11 19.03
C VAL A 399 6.83 12.50 19.08
N ASP A 400 5.75 12.68 18.33
CA ASP A 400 5.00 13.94 18.26
C ASP A 400 3.90 14.06 19.33
N GLY A 401 3.76 13.05 20.21
CA GLY A 401 2.73 13.00 21.25
C GLY A 401 1.31 12.73 20.73
N GLY A 402 1.18 12.22 19.51
CA GLY A 402 -0.08 12.19 18.74
C GLY A 402 -0.64 10.81 18.41
N VAL A 403 -0.27 9.74 19.13
CA VAL A 403 -0.77 8.37 18.83
C VAL A 403 -2.30 8.36 18.90
N ARG A 404 -2.93 8.14 17.74
CA ARG A 404 -4.39 8.03 17.63
C ARG A 404 -4.75 6.81 16.80
N ARG A 405 -5.47 5.88 17.40
CA ARG A 405 -6.28 4.88 16.69
C ARG A 405 -7.65 5.53 16.45
N VAL A 406 -8.17 5.44 15.23
CA VAL A 406 -9.55 5.82 14.90
C VAL A 406 -10.51 4.83 15.57
N ASP A 407 -11.67 5.30 16.03
CA ASP A 407 -12.64 4.38 16.61
C ASP A 407 -13.14 3.41 15.55
N ILE A 408 -13.21 2.15 15.95
CA ILE A 408 -13.80 1.08 15.18
C ILE A 408 -15.25 0.95 15.65
N PRO A 409 -16.26 1.18 14.79
CA PRO A 409 -17.63 0.87 15.13
C PRO A 409 -17.75 -0.63 15.48
N ASP A 410 -18.52 -0.94 16.52
CA ASP A 410 -18.91 -2.31 16.82
C ASP A 410 -19.72 -2.88 15.63
N ASP A 411 -19.42 -4.11 15.24
CA ASP A 411 -19.96 -4.79 14.04
C ASP A 411 -21.48 -4.95 14.05
#